data_AF-A0AA89BDZ7-F1
#
_entry.id   AF-A0AA89BDZ7-F1
#
_cell.length_a   1.000
_cell.length_b   1.000
_cell.length_c   1.000
_cell.angle_alpha   90.00
_cell.angle_beta   90.00
_cell.angle_gamma   90.00
#
_symmetry.space_group_name_H-M   'P 1'
#
loop_
_entity.id
_entity.type
_entity.pdbx_description
1 polymer ?
#
loop_
_entity_poly.entity_id
_entity_poly.type
_entity_poly.pdbx_seq_one_letter_code
_entity_poly.pdbx_strand_id
1 'polypeptide(L)'
;MQHILHTFWRLGKLLQVQIGGGRYHMMGLFDMVMIKDNHISVVGGVTNALKSVDTYLEQNKLQMGVEIETRTLKEVNEVLDYASRTKTSLCRIMLDNMFVHSRMGELTYPCFWKL
;
A
#
# COMPACT_ATOMS: atom_id res chain seq x y z
N MET A 1 17.72 -24.73 7.78
CA MET A 1 16.57 -25.60 7.45
C MET A 1 15.20 -24.95 7.68
N GLN A 2 14.97 -24.23 8.80
CA GLN A 2 13.69 -23.56 9.09
C GLN A 2 13.31 -22.45 8.09
N HIS A 3 14.28 -21.65 7.61
CA HIS A 3 14.02 -20.59 6.62
C HIS A 3 13.51 -21.12 5.27
N ILE A 4 13.99 -22.29 4.83
CA ILE A 4 13.55 -22.90 3.56
C ILE A 4 12.08 -23.34 3.68
N LEU A 5 11.73 -23.98 4.79
CA LEU A 5 10.36 -24.41 5.08
C LEU A 5 9.38 -23.24 5.14
N HIS A 6 9.76 -22.12 5.76
CA HIS A 6 8.90 -20.95 5.87
C HIS A 6 8.65 -20.28 4.51
N THR A 7 9.66 -20.24 3.64
CA THR A 7 9.53 -19.73 2.26
C THR A 7 8.61 -20.62 1.43
N PHE A 8 8.77 -21.94 1.52
CA PHE A 8 7.87 -22.89 0.86
C PHE A 8 6.41 -22.73 1.32
N TRP A 9 6.20 -22.49 2.62
CA TRP A 9 4.85 -22.30 3.15
C TRP A 9 4.19 -21.00 2.65
N ARG A 10 4.97 -19.91 2.51
CA ARG A 10 4.49 -18.66 1.93
C ARG A 10 4.04 -18.84 0.47
N LEU A 11 4.81 -19.57 -0.34
CA LEU A 11 4.42 -19.89 -1.72
C LEU A 11 3.11 -20.68 -1.76
N GLY A 12 2.97 -21.68 -0.89
CA GLY A 12 1.75 -22.49 -0.78
C GLY A 12 0.49 -21.65 -0.49
N LYS A 13 0.59 -20.62 0.36
CA LYS A 13 -0.54 -19.70 0.62
C LYS A 13 -0.92 -18.85 -0.59
N LEU A 14 0.07 -18.34 -1.32
CA LEU A 14 -0.16 -17.49 -2.50
C LEU A 14 -0.82 -18.30 -3.61
N LEU A 15 -0.38 -19.56 -3.79
CA LEU A 15 -1.01 -20.53 -4.69
C LEU A 15 -2.47 -20.80 -4.32
N GLN A 16 -2.79 -20.97 -3.02
CA GLN A 16 -4.18 -21.16 -2.58
C GLN A 16 -5.07 -19.96 -2.91
N VAL A 17 -4.60 -18.74 -2.68
CA VAL A 17 -5.33 -17.50 -3.05
C VAL A 17 -5.57 -17.46 -4.56
N GLN A 18 -4.55 -17.78 -5.36
CA GLN A 18 -4.64 -17.76 -6.82
C GLN A 18 -5.60 -18.82 -7.36
N ILE A 19 -5.58 -20.03 -6.80
CA ILE A 19 -6.55 -21.10 -7.14
C ILE A 19 -7.97 -20.68 -6.76
N GLY A 20 -8.14 -19.98 -5.64
CA GLY A 20 -9.41 -19.39 -5.23
C GLY A 20 -9.87 -18.19 -6.08
N GLY A 21 -9.15 -17.83 -7.14
CA GLY A 21 -9.46 -16.69 -8.02
C GLY A 21 -9.01 -15.32 -7.49
N GLY A 22 -8.36 -15.28 -6.33
CA GLY A 22 -7.75 -14.07 -5.78
C GLY A 22 -6.46 -13.71 -6.51
N ARG A 23 -6.04 -12.45 -6.38
CA ARG A 23 -4.72 -12.00 -6.84
C ARG A 23 -3.84 -11.71 -5.63
N TYR A 24 -2.62 -12.19 -5.65
CA TYR A 24 -1.64 -11.81 -4.64
C TYR A 24 -1.19 -10.37 -4.85
N HIS A 25 -0.77 -9.75 -3.75
CA HIS A 25 -0.36 -8.36 -3.71
C HIS A 25 1.07 -8.16 -4.25
N MET A 26 2.08 -8.49 -3.43
CA MET A 26 3.48 -8.57 -3.83
C MET A 26 4.09 -9.88 -3.29
N MET A 27 4.97 -10.52 -4.05
CA MET A 27 5.61 -11.76 -3.62
C MET A 27 6.79 -11.46 -2.69
N GLY A 28 7.56 -10.42 -2.99
CA GLY A 28 8.71 -9.96 -2.21
C GLY A 28 9.01 -8.47 -2.38
N LEU A 29 10.10 -8.04 -1.75
CA LEU A 29 10.57 -6.63 -1.75
C LEU A 29 11.13 -6.17 -3.11
N PHE A 30 11.42 -7.11 -4.01
CA PHE A 30 11.98 -6.82 -5.33
C PHE A 30 10.92 -6.52 -6.39
N ASP A 31 9.64 -6.81 -6.10
CA ASP A 31 8.55 -6.65 -7.08
C ASP A 31 8.07 -5.19 -7.18
N MET A 32 7.96 -4.51 -6.03
CA MET A 32 7.30 -3.21 -5.92
C MET A 32 7.81 -2.46 -4.67
N VAL A 33 7.90 -1.14 -4.75
CA VAL A 33 8.22 -0.31 -3.58
C VAL A 33 6.96 -0.10 -2.75
N MET A 34 7.02 -0.42 -1.46
CA MET A 34 5.95 -0.16 -0.50
C MET A 34 6.42 0.84 0.55
N ILE A 35 5.82 2.02 0.56
CA ILE A 35 6.08 3.08 1.53
C ILE A 35 5.08 2.92 2.68
N LYS A 36 5.59 2.59 3.87
CA LYS A 36 4.81 2.51 5.11
C LYS A 36 4.83 3.82 5.89
N ASP A 37 3.94 3.94 6.87
CA ASP A 37 3.86 5.07 7.79
C ASP A 37 5.19 5.36 8.53
N ASN A 38 5.96 4.33 8.86
CA ASN A 38 7.29 4.47 9.46
C ASN A 38 8.25 5.22 8.53
N HIS A 39 8.21 4.95 7.22
CA HIS A 39 9.07 5.63 6.25
C HIS A 39 8.66 7.09 6.08
N ILE A 40 7.34 7.35 6.04
CA ILE A 40 6.78 8.70 5.95
C ILE A 40 7.20 9.54 7.17
N SER A 41 7.17 8.94 8.36
CA SER A 41 7.58 9.58 9.61
C SER A 41 9.06 9.94 9.63
N VAL A 42 9.92 9.06 9.10
CA VAL A 42 11.38 9.30 9.01
C VAL A 42 11.71 10.43 8.02
N VAL A 43 11.00 10.48 6.89
CA VAL A 43 11.25 11.45 5.81
C VAL A 43 10.52 12.79 6.05
N GLY A 44 9.62 12.83 7.03
CA GLY A 44 8.93 14.06 7.43
C GLY A 44 7.80 14.47 6.48
N GLY A 45 7.11 13.51 5.87
CA GLY A 45 5.90 13.78 5.08
C GLY A 45 5.74 12.92 3.83
N VAL A 46 4.50 12.83 3.35
CA VAL A 46 4.10 11.94 2.26
C VAL A 46 4.71 12.38 0.92
N THR A 47 4.62 13.66 0.60
CA THR A 47 5.19 14.21 -0.63
C THR A 47 6.71 14.00 -0.71
N ASN A 48 7.41 14.16 0.42
CA ASN A 48 8.86 13.95 0.46
C ASN A 48 9.22 12.46 0.29
N ALA A 49 8.44 11.56 0.88
CA ALA A 49 8.62 10.12 0.70
C ALA A 49 8.47 9.71 -0.77
N LEU A 50 7.39 10.16 -1.43
CA LEU A 50 7.16 9.89 -2.85
C LEU A 50 8.27 10.46 -3.74
N LYS A 51 8.64 11.73 -3.53
CA LYS A 51 9.73 12.37 -4.26
C LYS A 51 11.06 11.63 -4.11
N SER A 52 11.37 11.16 -2.90
CA SER A 52 12.61 10.42 -2.63
C SER A 52 12.62 9.08 -3.37
N VAL A 53 11.48 8.37 -3.39
CA VAL A 53 11.34 7.11 -4.12
C VAL A 53 11.43 7.34 -5.63
N ASP A 54 10.70 8.30 -6.19
CA ASP A 54 10.77 8.60 -7.62
C ASP A 54 12.19 8.98 -8.05
N THR A 55 12.88 9.82 -7.26
CA THR A 55 14.29 10.17 -7.51
C THR A 55 15.19 8.93 -7.50
N TYR A 56 15.01 8.05 -6.53
CA TYR A 56 15.78 6.80 -6.44
C TYR A 56 15.54 5.88 -7.65
N LEU A 57 14.27 5.73 -8.06
CA LEU A 57 13.91 4.90 -9.22
C LEU A 57 14.51 5.45 -10.52
N GLU A 58 14.46 6.77 -10.72
CA GLU A 58 15.06 7.42 -11.89
C GLU A 58 16.59 7.27 -11.92
N GLN A 59 17.26 7.52 -10.79
CA GLN A 59 18.72 7.41 -10.68
C GLN A 59 19.22 5.99 -10.97
N ASN A 60 18.50 4.98 -10.49
CA ASN A 60 18.86 3.58 -10.68
C ASN A 60 18.24 2.98 -11.96
N LYS A 61 17.48 3.77 -12.73
CA LYS A 61 16.77 3.34 -13.96
C LYS A 61 15.87 2.12 -13.73
N LEU A 62 15.24 2.06 -12.56
CA LEU A 62 14.34 0.99 -12.18
C LEU A 62 12.92 1.32 -12.62
N GLN A 63 12.22 0.31 -13.17
CA GLN A 63 10.81 0.43 -13.56
C GLN A 63 9.99 -0.50 -12.67
N MET A 64 9.53 0.02 -11.55
CA MET A 64 8.70 -0.72 -10.61
C MET A 64 7.60 0.17 -10.05
N GLY A 65 6.47 -0.44 -9.71
CA GLY A 65 5.36 0.28 -9.11
C GLY A 65 5.71 0.79 -7.72
N VAL A 66 5.02 1.85 -7.30
CA VAL A 66 5.08 2.37 -5.93
C VAL A 66 3.69 2.30 -5.31
N GLU A 67 3.65 1.83 -4.07
CA GLU A 67 2.46 1.84 -3.22
C GLU A 67 2.76 2.59 -1.92
N ILE A 68 1.80 3.38 -1.47
CA ILE A 68 1.92 4.18 -0.25
C ILE A 68 0.77 3.92 0.71
N GLU A 69 1.12 3.73 1.99
CA GLU A 69 0.21 3.60 3.11
C GLU A 69 -0.13 4.98 3.68
N THR A 70 -1.43 5.27 3.81
CA THR A 70 -1.94 6.55 4.31
C THR A 70 -2.89 6.32 5.48
N ARG A 71 -2.82 7.18 6.49
CA ARG A 71 -3.60 7.10 7.73
C ARG A 71 -4.72 8.12 7.81
N THR A 72 -4.64 9.19 7.01
CA THR A 72 -5.61 10.29 7.03
C THR A 72 -6.01 10.74 5.64
N LEU A 73 -7.22 11.29 5.49
CA LEU A 73 -7.69 11.82 4.19
C LEU A 73 -6.84 12.99 3.70
N LYS A 74 -6.19 13.71 4.63
CA LYS A 74 -5.26 14.77 4.30
C LYS A 74 -4.04 14.22 3.55
N GLU A 75 -3.45 13.14 4.05
CA GLU A 75 -2.34 12.45 3.38
C GLU A 75 -2.76 11.94 2.00
N VAL A 76 -3.97 11.37 1.88
CA VAL A 76 -4.51 10.92 0.58
C VAL A 76 -4.58 12.10 -0.40
N ASN A 77 -5.09 13.25 0.02
CA ASN A 77 -5.13 14.45 -0.82
C ASN A 77 -3.73 14.91 -1.22
N GLU A 78 -2.75 14.89 -0.29
CA GLU A 78 -1.36 15.23 -0.61
C GLU A 78 -0.75 14.28 -1.65
N VAL A 79 -1.06 12.97 -1.59
CA VAL A 79 -0.65 11.98 -2.59
C VAL A 79 -1.28 12.30 -3.95
N LEU A 80 -2.58 12.55 -4.00
CA LEU A 80 -3.32 12.84 -5.23
C LEU A 80 -2.83 14.14 -5.88
N ASP A 81 -2.60 15.18 -5.08
CA ASP A 81 -2.06 16.45 -5.54
C ASP A 81 -0.65 16.28 -6.12
N TYR A 82 0.18 15.43 -5.51
CA TYR A 82 1.52 15.12 -6.00
C TYR A 82 1.44 14.37 -7.34
N ALA A 83 0.63 13.31 -7.42
CA ALA A 83 0.47 12.48 -8.60
C ALA A 83 -0.13 13.25 -9.80
N SER A 84 -0.98 14.25 -9.53
CA SER A 84 -1.58 15.08 -10.59
C SER A 84 -0.58 16.08 -11.19
N ARG A 85 0.42 16.51 -10.42
CA ARG A 85 1.40 17.55 -10.82
C ARG A 85 2.72 16.97 -11.30
N THR A 86 3.04 15.75 -10.89
CA THR A 86 4.36 15.13 -11.09
C THR A 86 4.20 13.79 -11.76
N LYS A 87 5.07 13.48 -12.72
CA LYS A 87 5.19 12.12 -13.23
C LYS A 87 5.77 11.24 -12.14
N THR A 88 4.97 10.33 -11.61
CA THR A 88 5.35 9.43 -10.51
C THR A 88 5.10 7.98 -10.91
N SER A 89 5.81 7.04 -10.29
CA SER A 89 5.58 5.60 -10.47
C SER A 89 4.52 5.03 -9.51
N LEU A 90 3.79 5.92 -8.81
CA LEU A 90 2.68 5.57 -7.93
C LEU A 90 1.58 4.80 -8.66
N CYS A 91 1.28 3.60 -8.17
CA CYS A 91 0.28 2.70 -8.71
C CYS A 91 -0.89 2.44 -7.76
N ARG A 92 -0.67 2.55 -6.44
CA ARG A 92 -1.70 2.26 -5.44
C ARG A 92 -1.56 3.14 -4.19
N ILE A 93 -2.69 3.50 -3.61
CA ILE A 93 -2.80 4.15 -2.30
C ILE A 93 -3.52 3.17 -1.38
N MET A 94 -2.90 2.81 -0.26
CA MET A 94 -3.46 1.98 0.79
C MET A 94 -4.06 2.88 1.86
N LEU A 95 -5.35 2.67 2.15
CA LEU A 95 -6.08 3.36 3.20
C LEU A 95 -5.99 2.51 4.47
N ASP A 96 -5.08 2.85 5.38
CA ASP A 96 -4.89 2.09 6.60
C ASP A 96 -5.87 2.53 7.70
N ASN A 97 -6.77 1.62 8.07
CA ASN A 97 -7.71 1.73 9.18
C ASN A 97 -8.45 3.09 9.28
N MET A 98 -8.90 3.61 8.15
CA MET A 98 -9.55 4.92 8.08
C MET A 98 -11.04 4.85 8.42
N PHE A 99 -11.50 5.72 9.32
CA PHE A 99 -12.91 5.87 9.63
C PHE A 99 -13.57 6.86 8.67
N VAL A 100 -14.64 6.42 8.02
CA VAL A 100 -15.50 7.32 7.24
C VAL A 100 -16.55 7.89 8.17
N HIS A 101 -16.43 9.17 8.53
CA HIS A 101 -17.52 9.86 9.23
C HIS A 101 -18.61 10.20 8.20
N SER A 102 -19.71 9.45 8.20
CA SER A 102 -20.87 9.75 7.36
C SER A 102 -21.54 11.03 7.86
N ARG A 103 -21.72 12.02 6.98
CA ARG A 103 -22.54 13.22 7.28
C ARG A 103 -24.05 12.97 7.29
N MET A 104 -24.46 11.71 7.20
CA MET A 104 -25.84 11.30 7.42
C MET A 104 -25.88 10.52 8.73
N GLY A 105 -26.80 10.94 9.61
CA GLY A 105 -26.83 10.60 11.03
C GLY A 105 -26.71 9.11 11.33
N GLU A 106 -26.26 8.86 12.57
CA GLU A 106 -26.23 7.57 13.26
C GLU A 106 -27.13 6.50 12.64
N LEU A 107 -26.52 5.61 11.85
CA LEU A 107 -27.01 4.25 11.70
C LEU A 107 -25.86 3.34 12.07
N THR A 108 -25.76 3.09 13.37
CA THR A 108 -25.16 1.87 13.92
C THR A 108 -25.92 0.68 13.32
N TYR A 109 -25.39 0.10 12.24
CA TYR A 109 -25.76 -1.26 11.88
C TYR A 109 -24.90 -2.18 12.75
N PRO A 110 -25.45 -2.85 13.77
CA PRO A 110 -24.73 -3.95 14.39
C PRO A 110 -24.50 -4.98 13.28
N CYS A 111 -23.24 -5.30 13.01
CA CYS A 111 -22.84 -6.39 12.12
C CYS A 111 -23.40 -7.70 12.66
N PHE A 112 -24.66 -7.98 12.36
CA PHE A 112 -25.34 -9.23 12.67
C PHE A 112 -24.93 -10.23 11.58
N TRP A 113 -23.76 -10.85 11.77
CA TRP A 113 -23.43 -12.10 11.10
C TRP A 113 -24.43 -13.15 11.59
N LYS A 114 -25.49 -13.39 10.81
CA LYS A 114 -26.27 -14.62 10.83
C LYS A 114 -26.05 -15.31 9.49
N LEU A 115 -25.02 -16.15 9.45
CA LEU A 115 -24.98 -17.37 8.65
C LEU A 115 -24.56 -18.48 9.61
#